data_AF-A0A8J1U9M5-F1
#
_entry.id   AF-A0A8J1U9M5-F1
#
_cell.length_a   1.000
_cell.length_b   1.000
_cell.length_c   1.000
_cell.angle_alpha   90.00
_cell.angle_beta   90.00
_cell.angle_gamma   90.00
#
_symmetry.space_group_name_H-M   'P 1'
#
loop_
_entity.id
_entity.type
_entity.pdbx_description
1 polymer ?
#
loop_
_entity_poly.entity_id
_entity_poly.type
_entity_poly.pdbx_seq_one_letter_code
_entity_poly.pdbx_strand_id
1 'polypeptide(L)'
;MDKFMINTVSGHLGSMEDTTMLDETSTTPSKRSNTAYKHLVTDMRAQNFDVIRFATYRTACKLRFIQKRTNLYLVDIWNIIEAFRENGLNTLEHGTELNITRVEQILTSIYFHLNKRLSTNQQIDVEESISLALNWLFNGYDLDGKGRVRVLSLKVVLSTLCSGKLVDKLQYVFMQISDKNGVMVKSKFEEYLKDLLAIPTAVYEGPSFGYNDTASRA
;
A
#
# COMPACT_ATOMS: atom_id res chain seq x y z
N MET A 1 -12.16 35.63 55.34
CA MET A 1 -11.94 35.64 56.80
C MET A 1 -12.38 34.27 57.30
N ASP A 2 -11.57 33.41 57.90
CA ASP A 2 -10.21 33.57 58.40
C ASP A 2 -9.55 32.20 58.62
N LYS A 3 -8.22 32.27 58.72
CA LYS A 3 -7.19 31.23 58.87
C LYS A 3 -7.45 30.18 59.96
N PHE A 4 -6.92 28.98 59.75
CA PHE A 4 -6.32 28.18 60.82
C PHE A 4 -4.96 27.60 60.40
N MET A 5 -3.97 27.82 61.27
CA MET A 5 -2.57 27.41 61.16
C MET A 5 -2.33 26.04 61.83
N ILE A 6 -1.53 25.21 61.14
CA ILE A 6 -0.31 24.50 61.56
C ILE A 6 -0.38 23.54 62.77
N ASN A 7 0.09 22.30 62.53
CA ASN A 7 1.15 21.71 63.37
C ASN A 7 2.03 20.71 62.62
N THR A 8 3.33 20.79 62.93
CA THR A 8 4.52 20.18 62.32
C THR A 8 4.96 18.95 63.10
N VAL A 9 5.47 17.89 62.46
CA VAL A 9 6.54 17.02 63.02
C VAL A 9 7.45 16.49 61.91
N SER A 10 8.76 16.50 62.21
CA SER A 10 9.93 16.17 61.41
C SER A 10 10.30 14.68 61.45
N GLY A 11 11.00 14.15 60.43
CA GLY A 11 11.59 12.80 60.40
C GLY A 11 12.52 12.58 59.21
N HIS A 12 13.65 11.91 59.44
CA HIS A 12 14.95 12.05 58.77
C HIS A 12 15.26 11.00 57.67
N LEU A 13 16.34 11.26 56.91
CA LEU A 13 16.88 10.64 55.69
C LEU A 13 17.05 9.09 55.67
N GLY A 14 16.90 8.53 54.47
CA GLY A 14 17.53 7.29 54.02
C GLY A 14 17.77 7.32 52.50
N SER A 15 19.01 7.13 52.05
CA SER A 15 19.45 7.08 50.65
C SER A 15 19.62 5.63 50.17
N MET A 16 19.14 5.26 48.98
CA MET A 16 19.84 4.39 48.00
C MET A 16 19.00 4.11 46.74
N GLU A 17 19.64 4.40 45.61
CA GLU A 17 19.69 3.69 44.30
C GLU A 17 18.43 3.35 43.47
N ASP A 18 18.60 3.71 42.19
CA ASP A 18 18.14 3.09 40.93
C ASP A 18 16.71 2.55 40.82
N THR A 19 15.94 3.14 39.90
CA THR A 19 15.34 2.45 38.74
C THR A 19 14.77 3.51 37.79
N THR A 20 15.56 4.03 36.86
CA THR A 20 15.00 4.61 35.62
C THR A 20 14.90 3.50 34.57
N MET A 21 13.82 2.74 34.64
CA MET A 21 13.36 1.83 33.58
C MET A 21 11.87 2.08 33.38
N LEU A 22 11.54 3.07 32.55
CA LEU A 22 10.21 3.33 31.98
C LEU A 22 10.48 3.98 30.61
N ASP A 23 9.96 3.58 29.46
CA ASP A 23 9.08 2.48 29.03
C ASP A 23 9.20 2.52 27.49
N GLU A 24 9.95 1.58 26.89
CA GLU A 24 10.04 1.42 25.44
C GLU A 24 8.84 0.62 24.89
N THR A 25 7.59 1.01 25.15
CA THR A 25 6.47 0.33 24.48
C THR A 25 5.18 1.16 24.40
N SER A 26 5.12 2.18 23.52
CA SER A 26 3.81 2.65 22.99
C SER A 26 3.90 3.45 21.69
N THR A 27 4.50 2.89 20.65
CA THR A 27 4.37 3.46 19.30
C THR A 27 3.04 3.02 18.68
N THR A 28 2.03 3.90 18.72
CA THR A 28 0.72 3.71 18.06
C THR A 28 0.86 3.22 16.61
N PRO A 29 -0.01 2.33 16.10
CA PRO A 29 0.11 1.71 14.76
C PRO A 29 0.31 2.71 13.61
N SER A 30 -0.31 3.89 13.71
CA SER A 30 -0.19 5.01 12.76
C SER A 30 1.24 5.56 12.62
N LYS A 31 2.04 5.57 13.70
CA LYS A 31 3.42 6.08 13.67
C LYS A 31 4.41 5.11 13.03
N ARG A 32 4.25 3.79 13.26
CA ARG A 32 5.06 2.74 12.62
C ARG A 32 4.84 2.67 11.10
N SER A 33 3.57 2.79 10.69
CA SER A 33 3.13 2.84 9.28
C SER A 33 3.85 3.95 8.48
N ASN A 34 3.98 5.15 9.05
CA ASN A 34 4.64 6.28 8.40
C ASN A 34 6.17 6.08 8.28
N THR A 35 6.80 5.44 9.26
CA THR A 35 8.26 5.18 9.23
C THR A 35 8.64 4.19 8.12
N ALA A 36 7.90 3.08 7.96
CA ALA A 36 8.19 2.08 6.93
C ALA A 36 8.12 2.67 5.51
N TYR A 37 7.09 3.48 5.23
CA TYR A 37 6.97 4.18 3.94
C TYR A 37 8.12 5.16 3.70
N LYS A 38 8.50 5.96 4.72
CA LYS A 38 9.63 6.90 4.61
C LYS A 38 10.94 6.20 4.27
N HIS A 39 11.21 5.06 4.90
CA HIS A 39 12.38 4.24 4.56
C HIS A 39 12.31 3.74 3.12
N LEU A 40 11.18 3.18 2.69
CA LEU A 40 10.99 2.71 1.32
C LEU A 40 11.27 3.82 0.27
N VAL A 41 10.77 5.03 0.50
CA VAL A 41 11.01 6.18 -0.39
C VAL A 41 12.47 6.62 -0.37
N THR A 42 13.09 6.63 0.81
CA THR A 42 14.52 6.98 0.95
C THR A 42 15.40 6.00 0.18
N ASP A 43 15.16 4.70 0.33
CA ASP A 43 15.87 3.65 -0.38
C ASP A 43 15.68 3.76 -1.89
N MET A 44 14.46 4.08 -2.34
CA MET A 44 14.17 4.29 -3.76
C MET A 44 14.96 5.48 -4.34
N ARG A 45 15.01 6.60 -3.60
CA ARG A 45 15.79 7.78 -4.01
C ARG A 45 17.28 7.48 -4.08
N ALA A 46 17.79 6.67 -3.16
CA ALA A 46 19.20 6.24 -3.16
C ALA A 46 19.59 5.42 -4.40
N GLN A 47 18.64 4.80 -5.10
CA GLN A 47 18.92 4.10 -6.37
C GLN A 47 19.24 5.06 -7.53
N ASN A 48 19.05 6.37 -7.35
CA ASN A 48 19.37 7.41 -8.33
C ASN A 48 18.71 7.20 -9.71
N PHE A 49 17.48 6.67 -9.74
CA PHE A 49 16.76 6.47 -11.00
C PHE A 49 16.47 7.78 -11.75
N ASP A 50 16.53 8.93 -11.08
CA ASP A 50 16.25 10.24 -11.68
C ASP A 50 17.26 10.65 -12.78
N VAL A 51 18.42 9.99 -12.86
CA VAL A 51 19.37 10.17 -13.98
C VAL A 51 18.84 9.63 -15.31
N ILE A 52 17.82 8.77 -15.29
CA ILE A 52 17.24 8.19 -16.50
C ILE A 52 16.45 9.27 -17.24
N ARG A 53 16.93 9.65 -18.43
CA ARG A 53 16.35 10.71 -19.27
C ARG A 53 14.90 10.45 -19.67
N PHE A 54 14.59 9.22 -20.09
CA PHE A 54 13.26 8.86 -20.55
C PHE A 54 12.31 8.58 -19.38
N ALA A 55 11.25 9.38 -19.25
CA ALA A 55 10.30 9.28 -18.15
C ALA A 55 9.66 7.89 -18.03
N THR A 56 9.36 7.24 -19.16
CA THR A 56 8.78 5.88 -19.17
C THR A 56 9.71 4.86 -18.52
N TYR A 57 11.01 4.88 -18.87
CA TYR A 57 12.00 3.97 -18.29
C TYR A 57 12.29 4.29 -16.83
N ARG A 58 12.38 5.57 -16.48
CA ARG A 58 12.54 6.02 -15.10
C ARG A 58 11.40 5.55 -14.21
N THR A 59 10.16 5.75 -14.67
CA THR A 59 8.95 5.28 -13.98
C THR A 59 8.97 3.76 -13.86
N ALA A 60 9.27 3.04 -14.94
CA ALA A 60 9.37 1.59 -14.92
C ALA A 60 10.42 1.08 -13.90
N CYS A 61 11.59 1.72 -13.81
CA CYS A 61 12.62 1.38 -12.83
C CYS A 61 12.16 1.62 -11.39
N LYS A 62 11.50 2.76 -11.12
CA LYS A 62 10.94 3.07 -9.79
C LYS A 62 9.83 2.07 -9.42
N LEU A 63 8.91 1.76 -10.34
CA LEU A 63 7.88 0.75 -10.12
C LEU A 63 8.49 -0.64 -9.91
N ARG A 64 9.53 -0.98 -10.66
CA ARG A 64 10.25 -2.25 -10.48
C ARG A 64 10.90 -2.35 -9.10
N PHE A 65 11.42 -1.24 -8.57
CA PHE A 65 11.90 -1.18 -7.19
C PHE A 65 10.77 -1.47 -6.20
N ILE A 66 9.61 -0.82 -6.33
CA ILE A 66 8.44 -1.08 -5.48
C ILE A 66 8.01 -2.56 -5.56
N GLN A 67 7.88 -3.11 -6.76
CA GLN A 67 7.52 -4.52 -6.96
C GLN A 67 8.47 -5.45 -6.20
N LYS A 68 9.79 -5.20 -6.27
CA LYS A 68 10.81 -6.01 -5.59
C LYS A 68 10.72 -5.87 -4.07
N ARG A 69 10.62 -4.65 -3.54
CA ARG A 69 10.52 -4.39 -2.10
C ARG A 69 9.25 -4.95 -1.48
N THR A 70 8.16 -4.99 -2.23
CA THR A 70 6.88 -5.54 -1.80
C THR A 70 6.71 -7.01 -2.18
N ASN A 71 7.66 -7.65 -2.86
CA ASN A 71 7.52 -9.02 -3.39
C ASN A 71 6.33 -9.28 -4.34
N LEU A 72 5.63 -8.24 -4.83
CA LEU A 72 4.53 -8.41 -5.79
C LEU A 72 5.01 -9.02 -7.12
N TYR A 73 6.29 -8.89 -7.45
CA TYR A 73 6.88 -9.55 -8.62
C TYR A 73 6.91 -11.09 -8.54
N LEU A 74 6.64 -11.68 -7.37
CA LEU A 74 6.54 -13.13 -7.17
C LEU A 74 5.09 -13.63 -7.23
N VAL A 75 4.11 -12.73 -7.09
CA VAL A 75 2.68 -13.06 -7.12
C VAL A 75 2.21 -13.00 -8.56
N ASP A 76 1.71 -14.10 -9.12
CA ASP A 76 1.16 -14.07 -10.48
C ASP A 76 -0.26 -13.46 -10.54
N ILE A 77 -0.67 -13.02 -11.72
CA ILE A 77 -2.00 -12.42 -11.93
C ILE A 77 -3.15 -13.35 -11.53
N TRP A 78 -2.99 -14.67 -11.67
CA TRP A 78 -4.02 -15.64 -11.30
C TRP A 78 -4.18 -15.72 -9.78
N ASN A 79 -3.08 -15.64 -9.02
CA ASN A 79 -3.12 -15.55 -7.57
C ASN A 79 -3.79 -14.26 -7.08
N ILE A 80 -3.55 -13.13 -7.77
CA ILE A 80 -4.28 -11.88 -7.47
C ILE A 80 -5.79 -12.05 -7.71
N ILE A 81 -6.17 -12.61 -8.86
CA ILE A 81 -7.58 -12.83 -9.22
C ILE A 81 -8.26 -13.77 -8.21
N GLU A 82 -7.60 -14.85 -7.82
CA GLU A 82 -8.15 -15.82 -6.87
C GLU A 82 -8.27 -15.20 -5.48
N ALA A 83 -7.27 -14.46 -5.00
CA ALA A 83 -7.36 -13.75 -3.73
C ALA A 83 -8.52 -12.75 -3.69
N PHE A 84 -8.80 -12.06 -4.81
CA PHE A 84 -9.97 -11.19 -4.91
C PHE A 84 -11.28 -11.96 -4.85
N ARG A 85 -11.36 -13.13 -5.49
CA ARG A 85 -12.54 -14.00 -5.44
C ARG A 85 -12.78 -14.54 -4.03
N GLU A 86 -11.76 -15.09 -3.40
CA GLU A 86 -11.83 -15.62 -2.02
C GLU A 86 -12.24 -14.55 -1.00
N ASN A 87 -11.88 -13.29 -1.27
CA ASN A 87 -12.27 -12.14 -0.46
C ASN A 87 -13.56 -11.43 -0.93
N GLY A 88 -14.28 -11.99 -1.90
CA GLY A 88 -15.57 -11.45 -2.37
C GLY A 88 -15.49 -10.13 -3.14
N LEU A 89 -14.30 -9.69 -3.59
CA LEU A 89 -14.15 -8.44 -4.35
C LEU A 89 -14.74 -8.52 -5.77
N ASN A 90 -15.07 -9.72 -6.24
CA ASN A 90 -15.78 -9.94 -7.50
C ASN A 90 -17.29 -9.63 -7.41
N THR A 91 -17.87 -9.57 -6.20
CA THR A 91 -19.29 -9.24 -6.00
C THR A 91 -19.51 -7.79 -5.59
N LEU A 92 -18.45 -7.10 -5.13
CA LEU A 92 -18.51 -5.70 -4.76
C LEU A 92 -18.47 -4.77 -5.97
N GLU A 93 -19.22 -3.68 -5.90
CA GLU A 93 -19.12 -2.59 -6.86
C GLU A 93 -17.74 -1.91 -6.81
N HIS A 94 -17.33 -1.34 -7.94
CA HIS A 94 -16.04 -0.68 -8.10
C HIS A 94 -15.82 0.51 -7.17
N GLY A 95 -16.90 1.26 -6.90
CA GLY A 95 -16.88 2.42 -6.03
C GLY A 95 -16.87 2.10 -4.53
N THR A 96 -17.13 0.84 -4.14
CA THR A 96 -17.13 0.43 -2.73
C THR A 96 -15.78 0.71 -2.10
N GLU A 97 -15.79 1.38 -0.95
CA GLU A 97 -14.58 1.69 -0.18
C GLU A 97 -14.24 0.58 0.81
N LEU A 98 -12.96 0.20 0.86
CA LEU A 98 -12.38 -0.76 1.78
C LEU A 98 -11.54 -0.01 2.83
N ASN A 99 -11.70 -0.36 4.10
CA ASN A 99 -10.85 0.18 5.17
C ASN A 99 -9.47 -0.51 5.21
N ILE A 100 -8.52 0.08 5.95
CA ILE A 100 -7.14 -0.43 6.10
C ILE A 100 -7.13 -1.91 6.48
N THR A 101 -7.90 -2.31 7.50
CA THR A 101 -7.96 -3.70 7.97
C THR A 101 -8.43 -4.66 6.89
N ARG A 102 -9.40 -4.28 6.06
CA ARG A 102 -9.89 -5.13 4.98
C ARG A 102 -8.84 -5.29 3.87
N VAL A 103 -8.11 -4.23 3.55
CA VAL A 103 -7.01 -4.30 2.57
C VAL A 103 -5.86 -5.16 3.11
N GLU A 104 -5.51 -4.99 4.39
CA GLU A 104 -4.50 -5.80 5.07
C GLU A 104 -4.85 -7.29 5.01
N GLN A 105 -6.09 -7.68 5.33
CA GLN A 105 -6.55 -9.07 5.23
C GLN A 105 -6.38 -9.66 3.82
N ILE A 106 -6.63 -8.87 2.77
CA ILE A 106 -6.47 -9.33 1.38
C ILE A 106 -4.99 -9.53 1.07
N LEU A 107 -4.13 -8.60 1.48
CA LEU A 107 -2.67 -8.73 1.33
C LEU A 107 -2.14 -9.94 2.10
N THR A 108 -2.61 -10.15 3.33
CA THR A 108 -2.34 -11.35 4.13
C THR A 108 -2.66 -12.62 3.34
N SER A 109 -3.87 -12.72 2.79
CA SER A 109 -4.29 -13.86 1.95
C SER A 109 -3.31 -14.10 0.79
N ILE A 110 -2.91 -13.03 0.08
CA ILE A 110 -1.99 -13.10 -1.06
C ILE A 110 -0.62 -13.63 -0.63
N TYR A 111 0.01 -13.03 0.37
CA TYR A 111 1.39 -13.35 0.75
C TYR A 111 1.50 -14.69 1.48
N PHE A 112 0.50 -15.08 2.28
CA PHE A 112 0.48 -16.42 2.87
C PHE A 112 0.30 -17.51 1.81
N HIS A 113 -0.56 -17.31 0.81
CA HIS A 113 -0.70 -18.25 -0.32
C HIS A 113 0.58 -18.31 -1.17
N LEU A 114 1.25 -17.18 -1.39
CA LEU A 114 2.57 -17.15 -2.03
C LEU A 114 3.59 -18.00 -1.24
N ASN A 115 3.74 -17.75 0.07
CA ASN A 115 4.76 -18.43 0.87
C ASN A 115 4.54 -19.95 0.97
N LYS A 116 3.28 -20.43 0.92
CA LYS A 116 2.96 -21.86 0.84
C LYS A 116 3.45 -22.52 -0.46
N ARG A 117 3.59 -21.76 -1.55
CA ARG A 117 4.02 -22.25 -2.87
C ARG A 117 5.53 -22.16 -3.06
N LEU A 118 6.20 -21.25 -2.35
CA LEU A 118 7.65 -21.06 -2.44
C LEU A 118 8.39 -22.20 -1.73
N SER A 119 9.55 -22.58 -2.27
CA SER A 119 10.45 -23.52 -1.58
C SER A 119 11.00 -22.90 -0.29
N THR A 120 11.44 -23.74 0.67
CA THR A 120 11.93 -23.27 1.97
C THR A 120 13.04 -22.23 1.86
N ASN A 121 13.90 -22.34 0.85
CA ASN A 121 15.02 -21.41 0.62
C ASN A 121 14.62 -20.11 -0.09
N GLN A 122 13.35 -19.98 -0.49
CA GLN A 122 12.80 -18.84 -1.23
C GLN A 122 11.70 -18.13 -0.46
N GLN A 123 11.42 -18.53 0.78
CA GLN A 123 10.40 -17.89 1.59
C GLN A 123 10.72 -16.40 1.79
N ILE A 124 9.66 -15.60 1.75
CA ILE A 124 9.72 -14.17 2.02
C ILE A 124 9.28 -13.89 3.45
N ASP A 125 9.70 -12.74 3.97
CA ASP A 125 9.07 -12.16 5.16
C ASP A 125 7.68 -11.64 4.77
N VAL A 126 6.64 -12.36 5.22
CA VAL A 126 5.24 -12.07 4.89
C VAL A 126 4.78 -10.79 5.57
N GLU A 127 5.14 -10.59 6.84
CA GLU A 127 4.71 -9.42 7.62
C GLU A 127 5.34 -8.14 7.07
N GLU A 128 6.64 -8.19 6.72
CA GLU A 128 7.30 -7.05 6.07
C GLU A 128 6.66 -6.74 4.71
N SER A 129 6.37 -7.77 3.91
CA SER A 129 5.76 -7.59 2.58
C SER A 129 4.36 -6.99 2.66
N ILE A 130 3.52 -7.45 3.59
CA ILE A 130 2.20 -6.89 3.87
C ILE A 130 2.34 -5.43 4.28
N SER A 131 3.21 -5.14 5.26
CA SER A 131 3.42 -3.79 5.76
C SER A 131 3.88 -2.83 4.66
N LEU A 132 4.88 -3.19 3.87
CA LEU A 132 5.38 -2.34 2.78
C LEU A 132 4.33 -2.11 1.69
N ALA A 133 3.62 -3.17 1.27
CA ALA A 133 2.58 -3.07 0.25
C ALA A 133 1.39 -2.21 0.72
N LEU A 134 0.91 -2.44 1.95
CA LEU A 134 -0.18 -1.69 2.55
C LEU A 134 0.17 -0.20 2.65
N ASN A 135 1.33 0.11 3.23
CA ASN A 135 1.76 1.49 3.43
C ASN A 135 1.97 2.23 2.10
N TRP A 136 2.60 1.58 1.11
CA TRP A 136 2.79 2.19 -0.20
C TRP A 136 1.46 2.44 -0.93
N LEU A 137 0.54 1.47 -0.86
CA LEU A 137 -0.80 1.59 -1.46
C LEU A 137 -1.60 2.74 -0.85
N PHE A 138 -1.69 2.83 0.48
CA PHE A 138 -2.45 3.90 1.13
C PHE A 138 -1.83 5.28 0.89
N ASN A 139 -0.50 5.42 0.85
CA ASN A 139 0.13 6.69 0.48
C ASN A 139 -0.19 7.12 -0.97
N GLY A 140 -0.45 6.17 -1.87
CA GLY A 140 -0.81 6.46 -3.26
C GLY A 140 -2.30 6.74 -3.49
N TYR A 141 -3.19 6.15 -2.68
CA TYR A 141 -4.63 6.09 -2.97
C TYR A 141 -5.55 6.66 -1.88
N ASP A 142 -5.06 6.91 -0.66
CA ASP A 142 -5.81 7.56 0.42
C ASP A 142 -5.40 9.03 0.56
N LEU A 143 -5.63 9.80 -0.50
CA LEU A 143 -5.23 11.22 -0.58
C LEU A 143 -5.93 12.10 0.46
N ASP A 144 -7.14 11.70 0.88
CA ASP A 144 -7.93 12.40 1.90
C ASP A 144 -7.59 11.97 3.34
N GLY A 145 -6.70 10.98 3.52
CA GLY A 145 -6.29 10.47 4.83
C GLY A 145 -7.43 9.80 5.63
N LYS A 146 -8.44 9.25 4.94
CA LYS A 146 -9.63 8.62 5.55
C LYS A 146 -9.40 7.16 5.91
N GLY A 147 -8.25 6.59 5.56
CA GLY A 147 -7.95 5.17 5.73
C GLY A 147 -8.84 4.30 4.85
N ARG A 148 -9.22 4.77 3.66
CA ARG A 148 -10.10 4.04 2.73
C ARG A 148 -9.58 4.05 1.29
N VAL A 149 -9.79 2.95 0.58
CA VAL A 149 -9.43 2.78 -0.83
C VAL A 149 -10.55 2.06 -1.57
N ARG A 150 -10.86 2.47 -2.80
CA ARG A 150 -11.91 1.84 -3.62
C ARG A 150 -11.50 0.44 -4.06
N VAL A 151 -12.49 -0.45 -4.23
CA VAL A 151 -12.28 -1.81 -4.77
C VAL A 151 -11.58 -1.76 -6.13
N LEU A 152 -11.97 -0.84 -7.02
CA LEU A 152 -11.31 -0.68 -8.32
C LEU A 152 -9.83 -0.30 -8.18
N SER A 153 -9.51 0.68 -7.33
CA SER A 153 -8.14 1.13 -7.09
C SER A 153 -7.23 -0.01 -6.62
N LEU A 154 -7.71 -0.82 -5.66
CA LEU A 154 -6.99 -2.00 -5.18
C LEU A 154 -6.77 -3.05 -6.30
N LYS A 155 -7.81 -3.32 -7.11
CA LYS A 155 -7.71 -4.24 -8.25
C LYS A 155 -6.68 -3.76 -9.28
N VAL A 156 -6.69 -2.46 -9.60
CA VAL A 156 -5.78 -1.86 -10.57
C VAL A 156 -4.35 -1.95 -10.07
N VAL A 157 -4.07 -1.47 -8.85
CA VAL A 157 -2.69 -1.41 -8.37
C VAL A 157 -2.04 -2.80 -8.29
N LEU A 158 -2.76 -3.79 -7.76
CA LEU A 158 -2.23 -5.14 -7.57
C LEU A 158 -2.08 -5.88 -8.90
N SER A 159 -3.05 -5.78 -9.81
CA SER A 159 -2.95 -6.43 -11.13
C SER A 159 -1.90 -5.78 -12.04
N THR A 160 -1.64 -4.48 -11.89
CA THR A 160 -0.55 -3.81 -12.61
C THR A 160 0.81 -4.29 -12.09
N LEU A 161 0.99 -4.33 -10.77
CA LEU A 161 2.30 -4.59 -10.14
C LEU A 161 2.64 -6.07 -9.95
N CYS A 162 1.70 -7.00 -10.07
CA CYS A 162 1.98 -8.42 -9.94
C CYS A 162 2.91 -8.94 -11.06
N SER A 163 3.32 -10.19 -10.99
CA SER A 163 3.95 -10.93 -12.09
C SER A 163 2.91 -11.41 -13.11
N GLY A 164 3.33 -11.63 -14.35
CA GLY A 164 2.48 -12.18 -15.41
C GLY A 164 2.75 -11.57 -16.78
N LYS A 165 2.23 -12.21 -17.82
CA LYS A 165 2.30 -11.67 -19.18
C LYS A 165 1.46 -10.41 -19.27
N LEU A 166 1.92 -9.44 -20.07
CA LEU A 166 1.19 -8.20 -20.29
C LEU A 166 -0.24 -8.48 -20.82
N VAL A 167 -0.37 -9.44 -21.74
CA VAL A 167 -1.67 -9.83 -22.33
C VAL A 167 -2.66 -10.28 -21.26
N ASP A 168 -2.26 -11.14 -20.32
CA ASP A 168 -3.15 -11.65 -19.27
C ASP A 168 -3.64 -10.53 -18.35
N LYS A 169 -2.76 -9.58 -18.02
CA LYS A 169 -3.11 -8.40 -17.22
C LYS A 169 -4.08 -7.47 -17.96
N LEU A 170 -3.83 -7.22 -19.25
CA LEU A 170 -4.71 -6.40 -20.09
C LEU A 170 -6.08 -7.05 -20.25
N GLN A 171 -6.14 -8.37 -20.42
CA GLN A 171 -7.40 -9.12 -20.46
C GLN A 171 -8.18 -8.99 -19.14
N TYR A 172 -7.51 -9.16 -18.00
CA TYR A 172 -8.15 -8.98 -16.69
C TYR A 172 -8.72 -7.57 -16.53
N VAL A 173 -7.94 -6.54 -16.84
CA VAL A 173 -8.39 -5.13 -16.78
C VAL A 173 -9.58 -4.92 -17.70
N PHE A 174 -9.51 -5.40 -18.95
CA PHE A 174 -10.58 -5.28 -19.92
C PHE A 174 -11.88 -5.89 -19.41
N MET A 175 -11.80 -7.04 -18.72
CA MET A 175 -12.97 -7.66 -18.07
C MET A 175 -13.56 -6.78 -16.98
N GLN A 176 -12.76 -6.06 -16.19
CA GLN A 176 -13.29 -5.16 -15.15
C GLN A 176 -14.05 -3.98 -15.77
N ILE A 177 -13.55 -3.41 -16.88
CA ILE A 177 -14.13 -2.21 -17.50
C ILE A 177 -15.19 -2.50 -18.56
N SER A 178 -15.47 -3.77 -18.85
CA SER A 178 -16.49 -4.16 -19.84
C SER A 178 -17.86 -4.38 -19.20
N ASP A 179 -18.89 -4.41 -20.05
CA ASP A 179 -20.22 -4.89 -19.71
C ASP A 179 -20.32 -6.42 -19.86
N LYS A 180 -21.51 -6.97 -19.58
CA LYS A 180 -21.80 -8.40 -19.71
C LYS A 180 -21.69 -8.94 -21.16
N ASN A 181 -21.67 -8.06 -22.15
CA ASN A 181 -21.55 -8.42 -23.56
C ASN A 181 -20.08 -8.36 -24.04
N GLY A 182 -19.14 -8.03 -23.15
CA GLY A 182 -17.73 -7.88 -23.50
C GLY A 182 -17.40 -6.55 -24.20
N VAL A 183 -18.27 -5.55 -24.09
CA VAL A 183 -18.04 -4.22 -24.65
C VAL A 183 -17.51 -3.30 -23.56
N MET A 184 -16.41 -2.60 -23.86
CA MET A 184 -15.82 -1.62 -22.94
C MET A 184 -16.83 -0.51 -22.61
N VAL A 185 -17.00 -0.22 -21.32
CA VAL A 185 -17.83 0.89 -20.84
C VAL A 185 -16.93 2.10 -20.61
N LYS A 186 -17.18 3.19 -21.35
CA LYS A 186 -16.32 4.40 -21.33
C LYS A 186 -16.13 4.98 -19.93
N SER A 187 -17.18 5.10 -19.12
CA SER A 187 -17.08 5.63 -17.76
C SER A 187 -16.18 4.76 -16.87
N LYS A 188 -16.29 3.42 -16.97
CA LYS A 188 -15.41 2.51 -16.25
C LYS A 188 -13.95 2.62 -16.71
N PHE A 189 -13.73 2.83 -18.01
CA PHE A 189 -12.39 3.06 -18.54
C PHE A 189 -11.78 4.37 -18.02
N GLU A 190 -12.57 5.44 -17.93
CA GLU A 190 -12.12 6.71 -17.34
C GLU A 190 -11.74 6.56 -15.86
N GLU A 191 -12.55 5.83 -15.08
CA GLU A 191 -12.20 5.49 -13.69
C GLU A 191 -10.94 4.64 -13.59
N TYR A 192 -10.79 3.65 -14.47
CA TYR A 192 -9.58 2.83 -14.57
C TYR A 192 -8.34 3.68 -14.86
N LEU A 193 -8.41 4.62 -15.81
CA LEU A 193 -7.30 5.50 -16.14
C LEU A 193 -6.91 6.38 -14.95
N LYS A 194 -7.88 6.89 -14.18
CA LYS A 194 -7.60 7.65 -12.94
C LYS A 194 -6.80 6.80 -11.96
N ASP A 195 -7.24 5.55 -11.73
CA ASP A 195 -6.55 4.65 -10.82
C ASP A 195 -5.18 4.19 -11.34
N LEU A 196 -5.05 3.94 -12.64
CA LEU A 196 -3.78 3.52 -13.25
C LEU A 196 -2.73 4.63 -13.21
N LEU A 197 -3.13 5.87 -13.51
CA LEU A 197 -2.22 7.02 -13.55
C LEU A 197 -1.88 7.57 -12.14
N ALA A 198 -2.57 7.10 -11.10
CA ALA A 198 -2.13 7.27 -9.72
C ALA A 198 -0.85 6.45 -9.41
N ILE A 199 -0.60 5.34 -10.11
CA ILE A 199 0.57 4.48 -9.86
C ILE A 199 1.90 5.21 -10.16
N PRO A 200 2.10 5.84 -11.34
CA PRO A 200 3.28 6.68 -11.57
C PRO A 200 3.37 7.85 -10.58
N THR A 201 2.24 8.43 -10.20
CA THR A 201 2.19 9.53 -9.22
C THR A 201 2.72 9.08 -7.85
N ALA A 202 2.38 7.87 -7.42
CA ALA A 202 2.86 7.26 -6.17
C ALA A 202 4.38 6.98 -6.14
N VAL A 203 5.06 7.07 -7.29
CA VAL A 203 6.53 7.04 -7.39
C VAL A 203 7.12 8.36 -7.86
N TYR A 204 6.40 9.47 -7.64
CA TYR A 204 6.83 10.84 -7.92
C TYR A 204 7.05 11.12 -9.43
N GLU A 205 6.29 10.46 -10.30
CA GLU A 205 6.30 10.67 -11.76
C GLU A 205 5.01 11.32 -12.28
N GLY A 206 4.20 11.90 -11.39
CA GLY A 206 2.95 12.59 -11.71
C GLY A 206 3.07 13.67 -12.80
N PRO A 207 4.13 14.50 -12.85
CA PRO A 207 4.29 15.48 -13.94
C PRO A 207 4.43 14.85 -15.33
N SER A 208 4.87 13.60 -15.43
CA SER A 208 5.05 12.90 -16.71
C SER A 208 3.82 12.09 -17.12
N PHE A 209 3.07 11.56 -16.14
CA PHE A 209 2.00 10.56 -16.37
C PHE A 209 0.74 10.80 -15.53
N GLY A 210 0.51 12.00 -15.03
CA GLY A 210 -0.68 12.32 -14.24
C GLY A 210 -1.96 12.27 -15.07
N TYR A 211 -3.07 11.92 -14.43
CA TYR A 211 -4.38 11.94 -15.08
C TYR A 211 -4.77 13.37 -15.49
N ASN A 212 -5.33 13.50 -16.69
CA ASN A 212 -5.99 14.71 -17.18
C ASN A 212 -7.25 14.31 -17.96
N ASP A 213 -8.20 15.25 -18.12
CA ASP A 213 -9.50 14.96 -18.78
C ASP A 213 -9.38 14.63 -20.28
N THR A 214 -8.19 14.78 -20.86
CA THR A 214 -7.87 14.36 -22.23
C THR A 214 -7.33 12.93 -22.32
N ALA A 215 -6.94 12.31 -21.21
CA ALA A 215 -6.31 10.98 -21.19
C ALA A 215 -7.24 9.87 -21.73
N SER A 216 -8.56 10.05 -21.65
CA SER A 216 -9.55 9.11 -22.18
C SER A 216 -9.98 9.36 -23.64
N ARG A 217 -9.40 10.38 -24.30
CA ARG A 217 -9.80 10.84 -25.64
C ARG A 217 -8.85 10.43 -26.77
N ALA A 218 -7.77 9.73 -26.44
CA ALA A 218 -6.77 9.26 -27.39
C ALA A 218 -7.20 7.96 -28.09
#